data_AF-A0A847WDF9-F1
#
_entry.id   AF-A0A847WDF9-F1
#
_cell.length_a   1.000
_cell.length_b   1.000
_cell.length_c   1.000
_cell.angle_alpha   90.00
_cell.angle_beta   90.00
_cell.angle_gamma   90.00
#
_symmetry.space_group_name_H-M   'P 1'
#
loop_
_entity.id
_entity.type
_entity.pdbx_description
1 polymer ?
#
loop_
_entity_poly.entity_id
_entity_poly.type
_entity_poly.pdbx_seq_one_letter_code
_entity_poly.pdbx_strand_id
1 'polypeptide(L)' 'MSWTLKPMTERVKRLRAEYRDTKPEICIARYKIITEFYMSHPELSGILRRAKAMKEIFEKIPVRIGDDEVIVGAQSA' A
#
# COMPACT_ATOMS: atom_id res chain seq x y z
N MET A 1 -32.52 -4.97 22.48
CA MET A 1 -31.88 -3.64 22.34
C MET A 1 -32.10 -3.17 20.92
N SER A 2 -32.73 -2.01 20.74
CA SER A 2 -32.92 -1.37 19.43
C SER A 2 -31.71 -0.48 19.16
N TRP A 3 -30.97 -0.71 18.09
CA TRP A 3 -29.86 0.15 17.67
C TRP A 3 -30.37 1.18 16.66
N THR A 4 -29.94 2.44 16.81
CA THR A 4 -30.24 3.51 15.85
C THR A 4 -28.96 3.94 15.14
N LEU A 5 -28.95 3.84 13.81
CA LEU A 5 -27.83 4.29 13.00
C LEU A 5 -27.77 5.82 12.95
N LYS A 6 -26.54 6.36 12.93
CA LYS A 6 -26.29 7.78 12.75
C LYS A 6 -25.81 8.07 11.31
N PRO A 7 -26.04 9.29 10.79
CA PRO A 7 -25.51 9.70 9.49
C PRO A 7 -23.97 9.64 9.44
N MET A 8 -23.42 9.37 8.25
CA MET A 8 -21.97 9.49 7.99
C MET A 8 -21.52 10.95 8.07
N THR A 9 -20.31 11.18 8.58
CA THR A 9 -19.67 12.50 8.56
C THR A 9 -19.23 12.87 7.14
N GLU A 10 -19.09 14.18 6.86
CA GLU A 10 -18.65 14.67 5.55
C GLU A 10 -17.27 14.12 5.14
N ARG A 11 -16.35 13.97 6.10
CA ARG A 11 -15.04 13.33 5.88
C ARG A 11 -15.17 11.93 5.30
N VAL A 12 -16.01 11.08 5.92
CA VAL A 12 -16.20 9.69 5.45
C VAL A 12 -16.95 9.66 4.12
N LYS A 13 -17.84 10.62 3.84
CA LYS A 13 -18.49 10.75 2.54
C LYS A 13 -17.48 11.03 1.42
N ARG A 14 -16.53 11.94 1.64
CA ARG A 14 -15.47 12.24 0.67
C ARG A 14 -14.55 11.04 0.41
N LEU A 15 -14.06 10.38 1.46
CA LEU A 15 -13.28 9.14 1.33
C LEU A 15 -14.03 8.05 0.55
N ARG A 16 -15.34 7.90 0.81
CA ARG A 16 -16.19 6.94 0.09
C ARG A 16 -16.34 7.30 -1.39
N ALA A 17 -16.45 8.59 -1.72
CA ALA A 17 -16.51 9.04 -3.10
C ALA A 17 -15.19 8.77 -3.82
N GLU A 18 -14.06 9.18 -3.23
CA GLU A 18 -12.71 8.92 -3.76
C GLU A 18 -12.51 7.43 -4.07
N TYR A 19 -12.81 6.54 -3.11
CA TYR A 19 -12.68 5.09 -3.33
C TYR A 19 -13.55 4.56 -4.49
N ARG A 20 -14.76 5.09 -4.67
CA ARG A 20 -15.70 4.62 -5.70
C ARG A 20 -15.41 5.20 -7.08
N ASP A 21 -14.87 6.41 -7.12
CA ASP A 21 -14.56 7.14 -8.35
C ASP A 21 -13.14 6.83 -8.86
N THR A 22 -12.30 6.22 -8.02
CA THR A 22 -10.96 5.78 -8.40
C THR A 22 -11.01 4.78 -9.55
N LYS A 23 -10.21 5.05 -10.59
CA LYS A 23 -9.98 4.11 -11.70
C LYS A 23 -8.89 3.13 -11.31
N PRO A 24 -9.14 1.80 -11.35
CA PRO A 24 -8.11 0.82 -11.05
C PRO A 24 -6.92 0.89 -12.00
N GLU A 25 -5.71 0.75 -11.47
CA GLU A 25 -4.46 0.75 -12.23
C GLU A 25 -3.48 -0.32 -11.73
N ILE A 26 -2.41 -0.55 -12.50
CA ILE A 26 -1.36 -1.51 -12.17
C ILE A 26 -0.10 -0.77 -11.71
N CYS A 27 0.28 -0.95 -10.45
CA CYS A 27 1.52 -0.41 -9.90
C CYS A 27 2.68 -1.41 -10.06
N ILE A 28 3.79 -0.97 -10.65
CA ILE A 28 5.00 -1.79 -10.86
C ILE A 28 6.12 -1.54 -9.83
N ALA A 29 5.91 -0.66 -8.84
CA ALA A 29 6.98 -0.22 -7.93
C ALA A 29 7.66 -1.40 -7.21
N ARG A 30 6.86 -2.30 -6.62
CA ARG A 30 7.37 -3.52 -5.97
C ARG A 30 8.12 -4.43 -6.93
N TYR A 31 7.62 -4.60 -8.16
CA TYR A 31 8.23 -5.45 -9.18
C TYR A 31 9.63 -4.94 -9.56
N LYS A 32 9.78 -3.62 -9.69
CA LYS A 32 11.07 -3.00 -9.95
C LYS A 32 12.05 -3.23 -8.80
N ILE A 33 11.66 -2.88 -7.57
CA ILE A 33 12.51 -3.01 -6.37
C ILE A 33 12.97 -4.45 -6.17
N ILE A 34 12.07 -5.43 -6.25
CA ILE A 34 12.42 -6.83 -6.03
C ILE A 34 13.34 -7.37 -7.12
N THR A 35 13.13 -6.96 -8.38
CA THR A 35 13.98 -7.39 -9.51
C THR A 35 15.39 -6.85 -9.34
N GLU A 36 15.53 -5.56 -9.05
CA GLU A 36 16.82 -4.91 -8.80
C GLU A 36 17.56 -5.52 -7.59
N PHE A 37 16.84 -5.84 -6.51
CA PHE A 37 17.42 -6.51 -5.34
C PHE A 37 18.00 -7.89 -5.67
N TYR A 38 17.26 -8.71 -6.43
CA TYR A 38 17.70 -10.06 -6.77
C TYR A 38 18.88 -10.05 -7.76
N MET A 39 18.89 -9.10 -8.70
CA MET A 39 20.01 -8.94 -9.64
C MET A 39 21.30 -8.49 -8.95
N SER A 40 21.19 -7.67 -7.89
CA SER A 40 22.33 -7.15 -7.14
C SER A 40 22.87 -8.11 -6.07
N HIS A 41 22.08 -9.10 -5.65
CA HIS A 41 22.45 -10.03 -4.57
C HIS A 41 22.35 -11.52 -4.97
N PRO A 42 23.07 -11.97 -6.02
CA PRO A 42 23.05 -13.38 -6.45
C PRO A 42 23.62 -14.35 -5.41
N GLU A 43 24.43 -13.86 -4.48
CA GLU A 43 25.02 -14.64 -3.39
C GLU A 43 24.00 -15.07 -2.32
N LEU A 44 22.87 -14.36 -2.21
CA LEU A 44 21.84 -14.70 -1.24
C LEU A 44 20.96 -15.84 -1.75
N SER A 45 20.68 -16.81 -0.88
CA SER A 45 19.76 -17.91 -1.17
C SER A 45 18.77 -18.14 -0.02
N GLY A 46 17.72 -18.91 -0.30
CA GLY A 46 16.76 -19.36 0.70
C GLY A 46 16.05 -18.22 1.46
N ILE A 47 15.93 -18.39 2.78
CA ILE A 47 15.15 -17.51 3.65
C ILE A 47 15.77 -16.11 3.79
N LEU A 48 17.11 -16.01 3.82
CA LEU A 48 17.80 -14.73 3.99
C LEU A 48 17.58 -13.81 2.79
N ARG A 49 17.58 -14.36 1.56
CA ARG A 49 17.25 -13.58 0.36
C ARG A 49 15.86 -12.97 0.45
N ARG A 50 14.85 -13.75 0.87
CA ARG A 50 13.47 -13.27 1.00
C ARG A 50 13.32 -12.22 2.10
N ALA A 51 13.93 -12.45 3.25
CA ALA A 51 13.87 -11.50 4.37
C ALA A 51 14.50 -10.15 4.00
N LYS A 52 15.69 -10.17 3.37
CA LYS A 52 16.36 -8.94 2.92
C LYS A 52 15.61 -8.26 1.77
N ALA A 53 15.07 -9.01 0.81
CA ALA A 53 14.24 -8.45 -0.26
C ALA A 53 12.98 -7.76 0.29
N MET A 54 12.35 -8.34 1.32
CA MET A 54 11.18 -7.74 1.97
C MET A 54 11.55 -6.43 2.68
N LYS A 55 12.69 -6.42 3.38
CA LYS A 55 13.24 -5.20 3.98
C LYS A 55 13.45 -4.12 2.90
N GLU A 56 14.09 -4.47 1.79
CA GLU A 56 14.36 -3.56 0.66
C GLU A 56 13.07 -2.94 0.11
N ILE A 57 12.02 -3.76 -0.04
CA ILE A 57 10.71 -3.30 -0.48
C ILE A 57 10.15 -2.28 0.52
N PHE A 58 10.17 -2.57 1.82
CA PHE A 58 9.61 -1.66 2.82
C PHE A 58 10.40 -0.36 2.98
N GLU A 59 11.71 -0.37 2.70
CA GLU A 59 12.53 0.84 2.72
C GLU A 59 12.34 1.74 1.49
N LYS A 60 11.90 1.17 0.35
CA LYS A 60 11.87 1.87 -0.94
C LYS A 60 10.49 2.03 -1.57
N ILE A 61 9.49 1.28 -1.14
CA ILE A 61 8.15 1.34 -1.73
C ILE A 61 7.56 2.74 -1.52
N PRO A 62 6.92 3.34 -2.53
CA PRO A 62 6.26 4.64 -2.37
C PRO A 62 5.22 4.60 -1.25
N VAL A 63 5.22 5.62 -0.41
CA VAL A 63 4.25 5.79 0.67
C VAL A 63 3.26 6.88 0.28
N ARG A 64 1.97 6.53 0.25
CA ARG A 64 0.86 7.45 0.04
C ARG A 64 0.10 7.64 1.35
N ILE A 65 -0.21 8.88 1.67
CA ILE A 65 -1.15 9.28 2.71
C ILE A 65 -2.23 10.10 2.02
N GLY A 66 -3.46 9.60 2.00
CA GLY A 66 -4.58 10.27 1.34
C GLY A 66 -5.14 11.41 2.17
N ASP A 67 -5.84 12.33 1.51
CA ASP A 67 -6.61 13.37 2.20
C ASP A 67 -7.72 12.72 3.03
N ASP A 68 -8.08 13.32 4.17
CA ASP A 68 -9.13 12.85 5.07
C ASP A 68 -8.90 11.46 5.74
N GLU A 69 -7.83 10.72 5.39
CA GLU A 69 -7.49 9.42 5.99
C GLU A 69 -7.09 9.57 7.46
N VAL A 70 -7.70 8.76 8.33
CA VAL A 70 -7.31 8.64 9.75
C VAL A 70 -6.39 7.43 9.97
N ILE A 71 -6.67 6.35 9.25
CA ILE A 71 -5.82 5.17 9.17
C ILE A 71 -5.19 5.21 7.79
N VAL A 72 -3.86 5.29 7.77
CA VAL A 72 -3.09 5.52 6.56
C VAL A 72 -2.36 4.25 6.12
N GLY A 73 -1.92 4.24 4.87
CA GLY A 73 -1.16 3.15 4.27
C GLY A 73 -1.87 2.59 3.04
N ALA A 74 -1.12 2.46 1.95
CA ALA A 74 -1.59 1.92 0.69
C ALA A 74 -0.66 0.80 0.21
N GLN A 75 -1.22 -0.22 -0.43
CA GLN A 75 -0.42 -1.34 -0.99
C GLN A 75 0.19 -1.01 -2.35
N SER A 76 -0.38 -0.03 -3.05
CA SER A 76 0.13 0.53 -4.29
C SER A 76 0.34 2.02 -4.12
N ALA A 77 1.27 2.56 -4.92
CA ALA A 77 1.31 4.00 -5.19
C ALA A 77 -0.01 4.46 -5.79
#